data_AF-A0A7G5MSN8-F1
#
_entry.id   AF-A0A7G5MSN8-F1
#
_cell.length_a   1.000
_cell.length_b   1.000
_cell.length_c   1.000
_cell.angle_alpha   90.00
_cell.angle_beta   90.00
_cell.angle_gamma   90.00
#
_symmetry.space_group_name_H-M   'P 1'
#
loop_
_entity.id
_entity.type
_entity.pdbx_description
1 polymer ?
#
loop_
_entity_poly.entity_id
_entity_poly.type
_entity_poly.pdbx_seq_one_letter_code
_entity_poly.pdbx_strand_id
1 'polypeptide(L)'
;MSEEQKIADHLQSELLKCGFTIQRYDAYSTSSIYLKLDYGVCNSIRISNHRGKSYLKYRYNIGKHISDRIHCVDKFDRYYFPAKEMDELVRKIVTDRDEKIKKFGIIRYGKFMSKNRLENQDNKGFWRQAYVVNK
;
A
#
# COMPACT_ATOMS: atom_id res chain seq x y z
N MET A 1 18.87 -9.35 2.54
CA MET A 1 17.54 -8.82 2.21
C MET A 1 16.48 -9.84 2.61
N SER A 2 15.50 -9.44 3.42
CA SER A 2 14.42 -10.33 3.91
C SER A 2 13.41 -10.65 2.80
N GLU A 3 12.53 -11.64 3.03
CA GLU A 3 11.45 -11.97 2.09
C GLU A 3 10.47 -10.80 1.94
N GLU A 4 10.16 -10.10 3.04
CA GLU A 4 9.29 -8.92 3.02
C GLU A 4 9.91 -7.77 2.25
N GLN A 5 11.23 -7.58 2.36
CA GLN A 5 11.96 -6.58 1.55
C GLN A 5 11.90 -6.93 0.07
N LYS A 6 12.09 -8.20 -0.32
CA LYS A 6 11.95 -8.65 -1.71
C LYS A 6 10.55 -8.39 -2.27
N ILE A 7 9.51 -8.69 -1.48
CA ILE A 7 8.12 -8.43 -1.86
C ILE A 7 7.89 -6.92 -2.01
N ALA A 8 8.37 -6.11 -1.05
CA ALA A 8 8.23 -4.66 -1.10
C ALA A 8 8.95 -4.06 -2.33
N ASP A 9 10.16 -4.52 -2.63
CA ASP A 9 10.97 -4.06 -3.77
C ASP A 9 10.33 -4.44 -5.11
N HIS A 10 9.75 -5.63 -5.22
CA HIS A 10 8.99 -6.04 -6.40
C HIS A 10 7.74 -5.18 -6.58
N LEU A 11 6.90 -5.07 -5.54
CA LEU A 11 5.66 -4.29 -5.60
C LEU A 11 5.93 -2.81 -5.89
N GLN A 12 6.94 -2.20 -5.27
CA GLN A 12 7.26 -0.80 -5.54
C GLN A 12 7.75 -0.61 -6.97
N SER A 13 8.57 -1.54 -7.50
CA SER A 13 9.07 -1.45 -8.88
C SER A 13 7.92 -1.47 -9.88
N GLU A 14 7.01 -2.44 -9.75
CA GLU A 14 5.87 -2.56 -10.66
C GLU A 14 4.90 -1.39 -10.54
N LEU A 15 4.60 -0.94 -9.32
CA LEU A 15 3.69 0.20 -9.11
C LEU A 15 4.32 1.52 -9.58
N LEU A 16 5.64 1.72 -9.44
CA LEU A 16 6.33 2.89 -10.00
C LEU A 16 6.26 2.91 -11.54
N LYS A 17 6.39 1.75 -12.20
CA LYS A 17 6.18 1.62 -13.66
C LYS A 17 4.76 2.00 -14.07
N CYS A 18 3.77 1.69 -13.23
CA CYS A 18 2.38 2.11 -13.41
C CYS A 18 2.12 3.59 -13.00
N GLY A 19 3.15 4.36 -12.65
CA GLY A 19 3.03 5.80 -12.37
C GLY A 19 2.47 6.15 -10.98
N PHE A 20 2.53 5.23 -10.01
CA PHE A 20 2.18 5.55 -8.61
C PHE A 20 3.28 6.38 -7.94
N THR A 21 2.89 7.26 -7.01
CA THR A 21 3.81 7.80 -6.00
C THR A 21 3.76 6.94 -4.74
N ILE A 22 4.91 6.47 -4.25
CA ILE A 22 4.95 5.52 -3.14
C ILE A 22 5.69 6.12 -1.95
N GLN A 23 5.10 6.05 -0.76
CA GLN A 23 5.80 6.26 0.50
C GLN A 23 6.01 4.92 1.18
N ARG A 24 7.24 4.64 1.59
CA ARG A 24 7.61 3.38 2.24
C ARG A 24 8.11 3.61 3.65
N TYR A 25 7.65 2.78 4.58
CA TYR A 25 8.13 2.71 5.94
C TYR A 25 8.41 1.25 6.33
N ASP A 26 9.66 0.99 6.72
CA ASP A 26 10.10 -0.30 7.24
C ASP A 26 10.07 -0.24 8.78
N ALA A 27 9.28 -1.10 9.41
CA ALA A 27 9.10 -1.07 10.85
C ALA A 27 10.38 -1.45 11.58
N TYR A 28 10.71 -0.72 12.66
CA TYR A 28 11.91 -1.00 13.45
C TYR A 28 11.82 -2.31 14.25
N SER A 29 10.66 -2.58 14.87
CA SER A 29 10.49 -3.68 15.84
C SER A 29 9.80 -4.92 15.27
N THR A 30 9.43 -4.91 13.98
CA THR A 30 8.75 -6.03 13.33
C THR A 30 9.24 -6.17 11.90
N SER A 31 9.03 -7.33 11.29
CA SER A 31 9.25 -7.57 9.85
C SER A 31 8.25 -6.85 8.93
N SER A 32 7.38 -5.97 9.45
CA SER A 32 6.36 -5.31 8.63
C SER A 32 6.96 -4.17 7.81
N ILE A 33 6.60 -4.12 6.53
CA ILE A 33 6.83 -2.99 5.64
C ILE A 33 5.48 -2.42 5.22
N TYR A 34 5.37 -1.10 5.19
CA TYR A 34 4.15 -0.40 4.87
C TYR A 34 4.37 0.52 3.68
N LEU A 35 3.48 0.42 2.69
CA LEU A 35 3.45 1.31 1.55
C LEU A 35 2.17 2.16 1.60
N LYS A 36 2.28 3.46 1.37
CA LYS A 36 1.14 4.32 1.02
C LYS A 36 1.24 4.71 -0.45
N LEU A 37 0.12 4.59 -1.14
CA LEU A 37 0.02 4.82 -2.57
C LEU A 37 -0.65 6.17 -2.83
N ASP A 38 -0.02 6.99 -3.66
CA ASP A 38 -0.47 8.32 -4.05
C ASP A 38 -0.82 9.18 -2.83
N TYR A 39 0.12 9.24 -1.88
CA TYR A 39 -0.07 9.94 -0.60
C TYR A 39 -1.29 9.41 0.19
N GLY A 40 -1.55 8.10 0.07
CA GLY A 40 -2.66 7.42 0.73
C GLY A 40 -4.02 7.57 0.02
N VAL A 41 -4.10 8.31 -1.10
CA VAL A 41 -5.33 8.40 -1.89
C VAL A 41 -5.69 7.04 -2.48
N CYS A 42 -4.70 6.25 -2.90
CA CYS A 42 -4.90 4.87 -3.35
C CYS A 42 -4.67 3.83 -2.24
N ASN A 43 -4.96 4.22 -0.99
CA ASN A 43 -4.84 3.37 0.20
C ASN A 43 -3.39 2.91 0.49
N SER A 44 -3.27 1.83 1.27
CA SER A 44 -2.00 1.32 1.78
C SER A 44 -1.88 -0.19 1.63
N ILE A 45 -0.63 -0.64 1.49
CA ILE A 45 -0.22 -2.04 1.46
C ILE A 45 0.56 -2.34 2.73
N ARG A 46 0.23 -3.45 3.39
CA ARG A 46 1.06 -4.03 4.46
C ARG A 46 1.70 -5.32 3.96
N ILE A 47 3.03 -5.36 4.00
CA ILE A 47 3.83 -6.55 3.75
C ILE A 47 4.33 -7.08 5.09
N SER A 48 4.05 -8.34 5.43
CA SER A 48 4.51 -8.93 6.70
C SER A 48 4.42 -10.46 6.74
N ASN A 49 5.20 -11.08 7.62
CA ASN A 49 5.11 -12.53 7.89
C ASN A 49 4.22 -12.90 9.09
N HIS A 50 3.38 -11.99 9.58
CA HIS A 50 2.52 -12.21 10.73
C HIS A 50 1.19 -11.48 10.57
N ARG A 51 0.13 -12.02 11.18
CA ARG A 51 -1.24 -11.49 11.05
C ARG A 51 -1.38 -10.04 11.53
N GLY A 52 -0.56 -9.61 12.48
CA GLY A 52 -0.61 -8.27 13.06
C GLY A 52 -1.82 -8.06 13.98
N LYS A 53 -2.04 -6.81 14.39
CA LYS A 53 -3.12 -6.45 15.32
C LYS A 53 -4.44 -6.30 14.56
N SER A 54 -5.51 -6.92 15.07
CA SER A 54 -6.83 -6.99 14.42
C SER A 54 -7.49 -5.62 14.15
N TYR A 55 -7.17 -4.61 14.94
CA TYR A 55 -7.71 -3.26 14.79
C TYR A 55 -7.03 -2.44 13.67
N LEU A 56 -5.85 -2.86 13.18
CA LEU A 56 -5.18 -2.19 12.08
C LEU A 56 -5.75 -2.69 10.75
N LYS A 57 -6.35 -1.78 9.99
CA LYS A 57 -7.14 -2.12 8.79
C LYS A 57 -6.49 -1.55 7.54
N TYR A 58 -5.63 -2.34 6.92
CA TYR A 58 -5.00 -2.02 5.63
C TYR A 58 -5.86 -2.57 4.49
N ARG A 59 -6.02 -1.78 3.41
CA ARG A 59 -6.79 -2.17 2.23
C ARG A 59 -6.18 -3.39 1.55
N TYR A 60 -4.84 -3.42 1.45
CA TYR A 60 -4.09 -4.50 0.83
C TYR A 60 -3.10 -5.11 1.82
N ASN A 61 -3.05 -6.43 1.87
CA ASN A 61 -2.18 -7.18 2.78
C ASN A 61 -1.53 -8.32 1.99
N ILE A 62 -0.23 -8.52 2.19
CA ILE A 62 0.52 -9.58 1.53
C ILE A 62 1.63 -10.12 2.43
N GLY A 63 1.94 -11.40 2.28
CA GLY A 63 3.12 -12.02 2.86
C GLY A 63 2.91 -13.47 3.28
N LYS A 64 3.96 -14.07 3.85
CA LYS A 64 4.08 -15.52 4.05
C LYS A 64 3.00 -16.17 4.92
N HIS A 65 2.42 -15.42 5.85
CA HIS A 65 1.37 -15.92 6.74
C HIS A 65 -0.01 -16.05 6.08
N ILE A 66 -0.14 -15.63 4.82
CA ILE A 66 -1.36 -15.70 4.03
C ILE A 66 -1.22 -16.87 3.06
N SER A 67 -1.91 -17.98 3.35
CA SER A 67 -1.91 -19.16 2.50
C SER A 67 -2.75 -18.96 1.25
N ASP A 68 -3.90 -18.30 1.41
CA ASP A 68 -4.94 -18.18 0.39
C ASP A 68 -5.39 -16.73 0.21
N ARG A 69 -5.91 -16.43 -0.98
CA ARG A 69 -6.52 -15.14 -1.26
C ARG A 69 -7.78 -14.98 -0.40
N ILE A 70 -7.82 -13.94 0.43
CA ILE A 70 -8.96 -13.65 1.31
C ILE A 70 -9.48 -12.24 1.01
N HIS A 71 -10.79 -12.11 0.86
CA HIS A 71 -11.48 -10.83 0.80
C HIS A 71 -12.39 -10.71 2.02
N CYS A 72 -12.13 -9.70 2.85
CA CYS A 72 -12.96 -9.40 4.02
C CYS A 72 -13.68 -8.07 3.79
N VAL A 73 -15.01 -8.08 3.90
CA VAL A 73 -15.83 -6.87 3.88
C VAL A 73 -16.17 -6.47 5.32
N ASP A 74 -15.76 -5.28 5.74
CA ASP A 74 -16.22 -4.66 6.99
C ASP A 74 -16.82 -3.27 6.74
N LYS A 75 -16.33 -2.22 7.42
CA LYS A 75 -16.59 -0.84 7.01
C LYS A 75 -15.91 -0.53 5.68
N PHE A 76 -14.77 -1.16 5.41
CA PHE A 76 -14.05 -1.07 4.14
C PHE A 76 -13.55 -2.46 3.73
N ASP A 77 -13.52 -2.74 2.43
CA ASP A 77 -12.93 -4.01 1.96
C ASP A 77 -11.45 -4.09 2.32
N ARG A 78 -11.02 -5.30 2.64
CA ARG A 78 -9.62 -5.68 2.85
C ARG A 78 -9.31 -6.92 2.04
N TYR A 79 -8.22 -6.84 1.29
CA TYR A 79 -7.73 -7.92 0.44
C TYR A 79 -6.42 -8.46 1.02
N TYR A 80 -6.32 -9.77 1.09
CA TYR A 80 -5.15 -10.52 1.55
C TYR A 80 -4.70 -11.42 0.40
N PHE A 81 -3.44 -11.28 0.01
CA PHE A 81 -2.83 -12.06 -1.06
C PHE A 81 -1.67 -12.90 -0.51
N PRO A 82 -1.55 -14.16 -0.95
CA PRO A 82 -0.32 -14.93 -0.75
C PRO A 82 0.87 -14.23 -1.43
N ALA A 83 2.08 -14.41 -0.90
CA ALA A 83 3.29 -13.80 -1.47
C ALA A 83 3.52 -14.20 -2.95
N LYS A 84 3.09 -15.39 -3.36
CA LYS A 84 3.18 -15.85 -4.76
C LYS A 84 2.25 -15.11 -5.73
N GLU A 85 1.29 -14.32 -5.23
CA GLU A 85 0.30 -13.59 -6.03
C GLU A 85 0.56 -12.07 -6.07
N MET A 86 1.83 -11.64 -5.97
CA MET A 86 2.21 -10.23 -6.01
C MET A 86 1.67 -9.51 -7.25
N ASP A 87 1.75 -10.12 -8.43
CA ASP A 87 1.33 -9.49 -9.68
C ASP A 87 -0.19 -9.31 -9.75
N GLU A 88 -0.94 -10.22 -9.13
CA GLU A 88 -2.40 -10.09 -9.00
C GLU A 88 -2.77 -8.93 -8.07
N LEU A 89 -2.00 -8.77 -6.98
CA LEU A 89 -2.17 -7.61 -6.12
C LEU A 89 -1.86 -6.30 -6.86
N VAL A 90 -0.81 -6.27 -7.69
CA VAL A 90 -0.50 -5.10 -8.54
C VAL A 90 -1.66 -4.80 -9.48
N ARG A 91 -2.17 -5.80 -10.20
CA ARG A 91 -3.36 -5.65 -11.06
C ARG A 91 -4.55 -5.06 -10.31
N LYS A 92 -4.87 -5.61 -9.13
CA LYS A 92 -5.97 -5.12 -8.29
C LYS A 92 -5.79 -3.65 -7.90
N ILE A 93 -4.58 -3.26 -7.52
CA ILE A 93 -4.27 -1.88 -7.12
C ILE A 93 -4.40 -0.92 -8.30
N VAL A 94 -3.91 -1.30 -9.48
CA VAL A 94 -4.02 -0.50 -10.71
C VAL A 94 -5.50 -0.29 -11.05
N THR A 95 -6.30 -1.36 -11.09
CA THR A 95 -7.74 -1.27 -11.34
C THR A 95 -8.44 -0.36 -10.34
N ASP A 96 -8.15 -0.50 -9.03
CA ASP A 96 -8.75 0.34 -7.99
C ASP A 96 -8.39 1.82 -8.16
N ARG A 97 -7.16 2.13 -8.61
CA ARG A 97 -6.74 3.50 -8.92
C ARG A 97 -7.52 4.04 -10.12
N ASP A 98 -7.62 3.26 -11.19
CA ASP A 98 -8.27 3.67 -12.43
C ASP A 98 -9.77 3.90 -12.23
N GLU A 99 -10.44 3.05 -11.45
CA GLU A 99 -11.83 3.26 -11.02
C GLU A 99 -11.99 4.55 -10.20
N LYS A 100 -11.04 4.84 -9.31
CA LYS A 100 -11.05 6.05 -8.50
C LYS A 100 -10.84 7.30 -9.37
N ILE A 101 -9.91 7.26 -10.32
CA ILE A 101 -9.68 8.34 -11.28
C ILE A 101 -10.90 8.52 -12.19
N LYS A 102 -11.51 7.43 -12.67
CA LYS A 102 -12.75 7.48 -13.45
C LYS A 102 -13.90 8.13 -12.68
N LYS A 103 -14.02 7.84 -11.38
CA LYS A 103 -15.07 8.41 -10.52
C LYS A 103 -14.88 9.89 -10.22
N PHE A 104 -13.66 10.34 -9.93
CA PHE A 104 -13.41 11.70 -9.45
C PHE A 104 -12.82 12.65 -10.49
N GLY A 105 -12.27 12.11 -11.58
CA GLY A 105 -11.46 12.84 -12.56
C GLY A 105 -10.01 13.03 -12.08
N ILE A 106 -9.07 13.01 -13.04
CA ILE A 106 -7.63 13.11 -12.75
C ILE A 106 -7.24 14.39 -12.01
N ILE A 107 -7.89 15.52 -12.33
CA ILE A 107 -7.62 16.82 -11.67
C ILE A 107 -7.97 16.74 -10.18
N ARG A 108 -9.15 16.20 -9.84
CA ARG A 108 -9.58 16.09 -8.43
C ARG A 108 -8.77 15.03 -7.69
N TYR A 109 -8.41 13.94 -8.37
CA TYR A 109 -7.49 12.94 -7.83
C TYR A 109 -6.16 13.58 -7.40
N GLY A 110 -5.54 14.37 -8.28
CA GLY A 110 -4.33 15.13 -7.97
C GLY A 110 -4.51 16.11 -6.80
N LYS A 111 -5.67 16.81 -6.73
CA LYS A 111 -5.98 17.67 -5.57
C LYS A 111 -6.05 16.89 -4.26
N PHE A 112 -6.61 15.68 -4.26
CA PHE A 112 -6.61 14.81 -3.08
C PHE A 112 -5.20 14.39 -2.68
N MET A 113 -4.34 14.08 -3.65
CA MET A 113 -2.93 13.74 -3.37
C MET A 113 -2.20 14.91 -2.73
N SER A 114 -2.29 16.11 -3.31
CA SER A 114 -1.66 17.31 -2.78
C SER A 114 -2.17 17.66 -1.39
N LYS A 115 -3.49 17.58 -1.17
CA LYS A 115 -4.11 17.80 0.14
C LYS A 115 -3.59 16.81 1.17
N ASN A 116 -3.64 15.51 0.87
CA ASN A 116 -3.17 14.47 1.78
C ASN A 116 -1.68 14.65 2.11
N ARG A 117 -0.84 14.99 1.14
CA ARG A 117 0.58 15.25 1.36
C ARG A 117 0.76 16.38 2.38
N LEU A 118 0.13 17.54 2.15
CA LEU A 118 0.26 18.70 3.03
C LEU A 118 -0.26 18.43 4.45
N GLU A 119 -1.41 17.80 4.57
CA GLU A 119 -2.03 17.52 5.87
C GLU A 119 -1.29 16.46 6.69
N ASN A 120 -0.43 15.67 6.05
CA ASN A 120 0.20 14.51 6.71
C ASN A 120 1.72 14.57 6.82
N GLN A 121 2.42 15.41 6.07
CA GLN A 121 3.88 15.42 6.03
C GLN A 121 4.54 15.54 7.42
N ASP A 122 3.90 16.24 8.36
CA ASP A 122 4.40 16.48 9.72
C ASP A 122 3.80 15.52 10.76
N ASN A 123 2.90 14.62 10.35
CA ASN A 123 2.23 13.71 11.27
C ASN A 123 3.21 12.68 11.84
N LYS A 124 3.19 12.55 13.17
CA LYS A 124 3.94 11.50 13.89
C LYS A 124 3.52 10.10 13.40
N GLY A 125 4.44 9.14 13.48
CA GLY A 125 4.19 7.76 13.09
C GLY A 125 4.68 7.48 11.67
N PHE A 126 3.80 6.99 10.79
CA PHE A 126 4.16 6.57 9.43
C PHE A 126 4.84 7.69 8.65
N TRP A 127 4.22 8.87 8.55
CA TRP A 127 4.66 9.91 7.63
C TRP A 127 6.03 10.49 7.97
N ARG A 128 6.32 10.68 9.26
CA ARG A 128 7.64 11.12 9.73
C ARG A 128 8.75 10.09 9.48
N GLN A 129 8.42 8.80 9.46
CA GLN A 129 9.41 7.72 9.30
C GLN A 129 9.49 7.19 7.87
N ALA A 130 8.49 7.48 7.04
CA ALA A 130 8.44 7.03 5.67
C ALA A 130 9.32 7.91 4.79
N TYR A 131 9.89 7.31 3.74
CA TYR A 131 10.53 8.03 2.66
C TYR A 131 9.72 7.86 1.37
N VAL A 132 9.81 8.84 0.48
CA VAL A 132 9.28 8.72 -0.88
C VAL A 132 10.22 7.85 -1.68
N VAL A 133 9.69 6.79 -2.30
CA VAL A 133 10.49 5.92 -3.17
C VAL A 133 10.72 6.66 -4.48
N ASN A 134 11.98 6.89 -4.83
CA ASN A 134 12.37 7.48 -6.10
C ASN A 134 12.62 6.38 -7.14
N LYS A 135 12.50 6.75 -8.42
CA LYS A 135 12.85 5.88 -9.55
C LYS A 135 14.34 5.56 -9.57
#